data_AF-A0A2T6BLT1-F1
#
_entry.id   AF-A0A2T6BLT1-F1
#
_cell.length_a   1.000
_cell.length_b   1.000
_cell.length_c   1.000
_cell.angle_alpha   90.00
_cell.angle_beta   90.00
_cell.angle_gamma   90.00
#
_symmetry.space_group_name_H-M   'P 1'
#
loop_
_entity.id
_entity.type
_entity.pdbx_description
1 polymer ?
#
loop_
_entity_poly.entity_id
_entity_poly.type
_entity_poly.pdbx_seq_one_letter_code
_entity_poly.pdbx_strand_id
1 'polypeptide(L)'
;MTQTVIMDLATPSQAQETLSVEYVGPVEPLDAQFGTIEKLCVPETLAEVAFQPNLTTYAVVDNAAIPGITGMAEGDGLEKACLFKGELGDELGEVAPWIIALKPDSKVTRAIFTKGDAQWHLWRKPTVLLVQSDAPLDKMRAHFRKFTRAQDENGAWLFFRFWELPVLRALRKSGLRDTVYAKLLGPHRFLYPDLGPDGDEGLWVLHAQEDG
;
A
#
# COMPACT_ATOMS: atom_id res chain seq x y z
N MET A 1 8.11 -59.60 -16.77
CA MET A 1 7.35 -58.45 -17.31
C MET A 1 7.03 -57.56 -16.13
N THR A 2 7.74 -56.44 -15.98
CA THR A 2 7.57 -55.54 -14.82
C THR A 2 7.18 -54.19 -15.39
N GLN A 3 5.96 -53.76 -15.10
CA GLN A 3 5.33 -52.57 -15.65
C GLN A 3 5.75 -51.36 -14.83
N THR A 4 6.59 -50.50 -15.41
CA THR A 4 6.94 -49.19 -14.84
C THR A 4 5.75 -48.25 -15.01
N VAL A 5 5.13 -47.85 -13.90
CA VAL A 5 4.16 -46.75 -13.85
C VAL A 5 4.97 -45.45 -13.83
N ILE A 6 5.00 -44.75 -14.97
CA ILE A 6 5.52 -43.39 -15.06
C ILE A 6 4.39 -42.48 -14.58
N MET A 7 4.55 -41.89 -13.39
CA MET A 7 3.71 -40.78 -12.95
C MET A 7 4.01 -39.59 -13.85
N ASP A 8 2.99 -39.20 -14.61
CA ASP A 8 2.97 -38.00 -15.44
C ASP A 8 3.15 -36.78 -14.53
N LEU A 9 4.35 -36.19 -14.59
CA LEU A 9 4.62 -34.89 -13.98
C LEU A 9 3.90 -33.86 -14.84
N ALA A 10 2.67 -33.53 -14.43
CA ALA A 10 1.93 -32.40 -14.94
C ALA A 10 2.88 -31.19 -15.00
N THR A 11 3.15 -30.73 -16.22
CA THR A 11 3.93 -29.52 -16.47
C THR A 11 3.17 -28.34 -15.86
N PRO A 12 3.75 -27.56 -14.93
CA PRO A 12 3.06 -26.37 -14.48
C PRO A 12 3.09 -25.38 -15.66
N SER A 13 1.92 -25.12 -16.22
CA SER A 13 1.70 -23.90 -17.01
C SER A 13 1.87 -22.73 -16.05
N GLN A 14 3.09 -22.21 -15.96
CA GLN A 14 3.39 -20.99 -15.21
C GLN A 14 3.35 -19.84 -16.20
N ALA A 15 2.24 -19.12 -16.27
CA ALA A 15 2.32 -17.69 -16.57
C ALA A 15 3.25 -17.10 -15.50
N GLN A 16 4.41 -16.58 -15.89
CA GLN A 16 5.42 -16.16 -14.94
C GLN A 16 5.14 -14.72 -14.56
N GLU A 17 4.19 -14.50 -13.64
CA GLU A 17 3.83 -13.15 -13.18
C GLU A 17 5.09 -12.29 -12.95
N THR A 18 5.22 -11.21 -13.73
CA THR A 18 6.35 -10.30 -13.66
C THR A 18 5.98 -9.07 -12.83
N LEU A 19 6.95 -8.56 -12.05
CA LEU A 19 6.76 -7.30 -11.34
C LEU A 19 6.93 -6.15 -12.33
N SER A 20 5.88 -5.37 -12.55
CA SER A 20 6.01 -4.08 -13.20
C SER A 20 6.37 -3.02 -12.16
N VAL A 21 7.40 -2.23 -12.47
CA VAL A 21 7.94 -1.17 -11.63
C VAL A 21 7.99 0.11 -12.45
N GLU A 22 7.20 1.10 -12.05
CA GLU A 22 7.09 2.38 -12.74
C GLU A 22 7.46 3.52 -11.79
N TYR A 23 8.25 4.47 -12.31
CA TYR A 23 8.48 5.76 -11.67
C TYR A 23 7.67 6.81 -12.44
N VAL A 24 6.66 7.39 -11.79
CA VAL A 24 5.72 8.35 -12.40
C VAL A 24 6.40 9.68 -12.75
N GLY A 25 7.56 9.94 -12.15
CA GLY A 25 8.36 11.13 -12.41
C GLY A 25 8.57 11.98 -11.16
N PRO A 26 9.35 13.06 -11.29
CA PRO A 26 9.49 14.04 -10.22
C PRO A 26 8.13 14.68 -9.94
N VAL A 27 7.76 14.74 -8.68
CA VAL A 27 6.50 15.32 -8.20
C VAL A 27 6.82 16.39 -7.18
N GLU A 28 6.23 17.57 -7.37
CA GLU A 28 6.15 18.56 -6.31
C GLU A 28 4.95 18.22 -5.41
N PRO A 29 5.17 17.78 -4.15
CA PRO A 29 4.08 17.54 -3.23
C PRO A 29 3.38 18.85 -2.87
N LEU A 30 2.17 18.74 -2.32
CA LEU A 30 1.50 19.90 -1.76
C LEU A 30 2.31 20.44 -0.59
N ASP A 31 2.32 21.75 -0.41
CA ASP A 31 2.78 22.38 0.82
C ASP A 31 1.59 22.63 1.77
N ALA A 32 1.77 23.50 2.76
CA ALA A 32 0.70 23.87 3.68
C ALA A 32 -0.45 24.68 3.03
N GLN A 33 -0.26 25.14 1.79
CA GLN A 33 -1.21 25.90 0.98
C GLN A 33 -1.74 27.14 1.72
N PHE A 34 -0.82 27.92 2.30
CA PHE A 34 -1.15 29.16 3.01
C PHE A 34 -1.61 30.23 2.02
N GLY A 35 -2.74 30.88 2.32
CA GLY A 35 -3.30 31.94 1.47
C GLY A 35 -4.09 31.43 0.26
N THR A 36 -4.18 30.11 0.04
CA THR A 36 -4.98 29.52 -1.04
C THR A 36 -6.46 29.44 -0.66
N ILE A 37 -7.34 29.93 -1.53
CA ILE A 37 -8.80 29.87 -1.35
C ILE A 37 -9.29 28.43 -1.57
N GLU A 38 -8.88 27.80 -2.67
CA GLU A 38 -9.22 26.42 -3.01
C GLU A 38 -8.02 25.51 -2.79
N LYS A 39 -8.02 24.79 -1.67
CA LYS A 39 -6.92 23.87 -1.34
C LYS A 39 -7.05 22.57 -2.13
N LEU A 40 -5.98 22.21 -2.81
CA LEU A 40 -5.83 20.91 -3.44
C LEU A 40 -5.69 19.82 -2.37
N CYS A 41 -6.19 18.62 -2.70
CA CYS A 41 -5.98 17.41 -1.89
C CYS A 41 -4.94 16.47 -2.53
N VAL A 42 -4.66 16.62 -3.81
CA VAL A 42 -3.68 15.85 -4.57
C VAL A 42 -2.94 16.83 -5.50
N PRO A 43 -1.62 16.68 -5.70
CA PRO A 43 -0.90 17.38 -6.76
C PRO A 43 -1.56 17.08 -8.10
N GLU A 44 -1.73 18.10 -8.94
CA GLU A 44 -2.40 17.96 -10.24
C GLU A 44 -1.74 16.87 -11.09
N THR A 45 -0.41 16.79 -11.06
CA THR A 45 0.40 15.79 -11.77
C THR A 45 0.14 14.34 -11.31
N LEU A 46 -0.45 14.16 -10.12
CA LEU A 46 -0.74 12.85 -9.55
C LEU A 46 -2.22 12.49 -9.52
N ALA A 47 -3.14 13.40 -9.86
CA ALA A 47 -4.58 13.16 -9.71
C ALA A 47 -5.03 11.88 -10.45
N GLU A 48 -4.68 11.74 -11.73
CA GLU A 48 -5.04 10.60 -12.59
C GLU A 48 -4.35 9.30 -12.16
N VAL A 49 -3.13 9.39 -11.63
CA VAL A 49 -2.38 8.21 -11.18
C VAL A 49 -2.90 7.74 -9.83
N ALA A 50 -3.18 8.67 -8.92
CA ALA A 50 -3.64 8.40 -7.56
C ALA A 50 -5.12 8.00 -7.49
N PHE A 51 -5.95 8.39 -8.45
CA PHE A 51 -7.40 8.10 -8.45
C PHE A 51 -7.89 7.74 -9.85
N GLN A 52 -7.89 6.44 -10.15
CA GLN A 52 -8.39 5.93 -11.43
C GLN A 52 -9.90 5.65 -11.37
N PRO A 53 -10.67 5.93 -12.45
CA PRO A 53 -12.14 5.81 -12.43
C PRO A 53 -12.69 4.44 -12.03
N ASN A 54 -11.95 3.35 -12.28
CA ASN A 54 -12.41 1.98 -12.02
C ASN A 54 -11.75 1.32 -10.79
N LEU A 55 -10.92 2.06 -10.06
CA LEU A 55 -10.22 1.55 -8.89
C LEU A 55 -10.53 2.41 -7.67
N THR A 56 -10.67 1.76 -6.52
CA THR A 56 -10.65 2.44 -5.24
C THR A 56 -9.21 2.59 -4.78
N THR A 57 -8.84 3.80 -4.35
CA THR A 57 -7.55 4.07 -3.71
C THR A 57 -7.71 3.94 -2.22
N TYR A 58 -6.95 3.03 -1.64
CA TYR A 58 -6.86 2.79 -0.21
C TYR A 58 -5.54 3.33 0.35
N ALA A 59 -5.56 3.81 1.59
CA ALA A 59 -4.36 4.06 2.37
C ALA A 59 -4.24 2.99 3.46
N VAL A 60 -3.14 2.24 3.45
CA VAL A 60 -2.70 1.45 4.60
C VAL A 60 -1.82 2.36 5.45
N VAL A 61 -2.26 2.63 6.67
CA VAL A 61 -1.64 3.58 7.59
C VAL A 61 -1.35 2.93 8.93
N ASP A 62 -0.23 3.30 9.54
CA ASP A 62 0.00 3.00 10.96
C ASP A 62 -0.59 4.12 11.84
N ASN A 63 -1.70 3.85 12.53
CA ASN A 63 -2.35 4.84 13.40
C ASN A 63 -1.47 5.20 14.61
N ALA A 64 -0.58 4.31 15.06
CA ALA A 64 0.38 4.63 16.13
C ALA A 64 1.36 5.73 15.71
N ALA A 65 1.75 5.72 14.43
CA ALA A 65 2.69 6.69 13.87
C ALA A 65 2.00 7.98 13.39
N ILE A 66 0.68 7.95 13.20
CA ILE A 66 -0.12 9.08 12.72
C ILE A 66 -1.35 9.28 13.62
N PRO A 67 -1.18 9.81 14.85
CA PRO A 67 -2.28 10.01 15.76
C PRO A 67 -3.41 10.86 15.15
N GLY A 68 -4.65 10.40 15.28
CA GLY A 68 -5.84 11.11 14.81
C GLY A 68 -6.23 10.90 13.35
N ILE A 69 -5.47 10.16 12.54
CA ILE A 69 -5.81 9.91 11.13
C ILE A 69 -7.14 9.17 10.97
N THR A 70 -7.44 8.25 11.90
CA THR A 70 -8.70 7.50 11.94
C THR A 70 -9.89 8.39 12.30
N GLY A 71 -9.72 9.37 13.18
CA GLY A 71 -10.75 10.37 13.49
C GLY A 71 -10.94 11.37 12.34
N MET A 72 -9.87 11.73 11.63
CA MET A 72 -9.94 12.52 10.39
C MET A 72 -10.75 11.78 9.32
N ALA A 73 -10.49 10.48 9.13
CA ALA A 73 -11.24 9.64 8.20
C ALA A 73 -12.73 9.55 8.54
N GLU A 74 -13.08 9.44 9.83
CA GLU A 74 -14.48 9.49 10.29
C GLU A 74 -15.13 10.84 9.97
N GLY A 75 -14.43 11.94 10.25
CA GLY A 75 -14.92 13.29 9.96
C GLY A 75 -15.17 13.55 8.48
N ASP A 76 -14.44 12.87 7.60
CA ASP A 76 -14.61 12.91 6.13
C ASP A 76 -15.59 11.84 5.61
N GLY A 77 -16.18 11.02 6.51
CA GLY A 77 -17.10 9.95 6.15
C GLY A 77 -16.47 8.90 5.23
N LEU A 78 -15.20 8.54 5.50
CA LEU A 78 -14.46 7.51 4.77
C LEU A 78 -14.68 6.15 5.40
N GLU A 79 -14.85 5.12 4.57
CA GLU A 79 -14.84 3.75 5.04
C GLU A 79 -13.43 3.36 5.50
N LYS A 80 -13.34 2.72 6.66
CA LYS A 80 -12.07 2.30 7.26
C LYS A 80 -12.20 1.00 8.02
N ALA A 81 -11.12 0.24 8.09
CA ALA A 81 -11.08 -0.99 8.88
C ALA A 81 -9.70 -1.25 9.48
N CYS A 82 -9.69 -1.75 10.72
CA CYS A 82 -8.47 -2.21 11.38
C CYS A 82 -7.97 -3.52 10.75
N LEU A 83 -6.65 -3.60 10.52
CA LEU A 83 -5.98 -4.78 9.97
C LEU A 83 -5.60 -5.81 11.05
N PHE A 84 -5.71 -5.52 12.34
CA PHE A 84 -5.54 -6.53 13.39
C PHE A 84 -6.85 -7.30 13.69
N LYS A 85 -6.75 -8.39 14.47
CA LYS A 85 -7.85 -9.31 14.84
C LYS A 85 -8.00 -9.38 16.36
N GLY A 86 -9.23 -9.66 16.81
CA GLY A 86 -9.54 -10.15 18.16
C GLY A 86 -9.32 -9.10 19.26
N GLU A 87 -9.13 -9.56 20.49
CA GLU A 87 -8.85 -8.73 21.67
C GLU A 87 -7.69 -7.75 21.42
N LEU A 88 -6.71 -8.14 20.61
CA LEU A 88 -5.60 -7.27 20.20
C LEU A 88 -6.07 -6.04 19.38
N GLY A 89 -7.11 -6.18 18.56
CA GLY A 89 -7.69 -5.05 17.82
C GLY A 89 -8.57 -4.15 18.68
N ASP A 90 -9.19 -4.70 19.72
CA ASP A 90 -10.03 -3.96 20.67
C ASP A 90 -9.18 -3.21 21.71
N GLU A 91 -8.06 -3.78 22.15
CA GLU A 91 -7.10 -3.15 23.07
C GLU A 91 -6.11 -2.21 22.37
N LEU A 92 -5.71 -2.52 21.14
CA LEU A 92 -4.71 -1.74 20.38
C LEU A 92 -5.31 -0.95 19.21
N GLY A 93 -6.63 -0.74 19.16
CA GLY A 93 -7.29 -0.07 18.04
C GLY A 93 -6.68 1.30 17.69
N GLU A 94 -6.21 2.04 18.70
CA GLU A 94 -5.52 3.33 18.55
C GLU A 94 -4.05 3.21 18.10
N VAL A 95 -3.44 2.03 18.14
CA VAL A 95 -2.04 1.82 17.72
C VAL A 95 -1.91 0.75 16.62
N ALA A 96 -3.02 0.24 16.12
CA ALA A 96 -3.06 -0.76 15.08
C ALA A 96 -2.92 -0.11 13.68
N PRO A 97 -2.47 -0.88 12.68
CA PRO A 97 -2.56 -0.46 11.28
C PRO A 97 -4.00 -0.53 10.77
N TRP A 98 -4.40 0.48 10.00
CA TRP A 98 -5.72 0.62 9.39
C TRP A 98 -5.61 0.67 7.87
N ILE A 99 -6.68 0.25 7.20
CA ILE A 99 -6.91 0.51 5.78
C ILE A 99 -8.10 1.47 5.65
N ILE A 100 -7.95 2.52 4.85
CA ILE A 100 -8.94 3.60 4.67
C ILE A 100 -9.22 3.74 3.17
N ALA A 101 -10.48 3.71 2.76
CA ALA A 101 -10.89 4.02 1.39
C ALA A 101 -10.88 5.54 1.19
N LEU A 102 -9.97 6.04 0.36
CA LEU A 102 -9.78 7.48 0.14
C LEU A 102 -10.79 8.04 -0.84
N LYS A 103 -11.18 9.31 -0.63
CA LYS A 103 -11.83 10.14 -1.64
C LYS A 103 -10.85 11.21 -2.13
N PRO A 104 -10.86 11.58 -3.42
CA PRO A 104 -9.94 12.59 -3.97
C PRO A 104 -10.00 13.93 -3.22
N ASP A 105 -11.15 14.29 -2.66
CA ASP A 105 -11.45 15.56 -2.00
C ASP A 105 -11.38 15.52 -0.46
N SER A 106 -10.90 14.42 0.14
CA SER A 106 -10.81 14.30 1.60
C SER A 106 -9.56 14.96 2.22
N LYS A 107 -9.64 15.31 3.51
CA LYS A 107 -8.50 15.82 4.28
C LYS A 107 -7.44 14.75 4.49
N VAL A 108 -7.84 13.48 4.61
CA VAL A 108 -6.91 12.35 4.68
C VAL A 108 -6.06 12.28 3.41
N THR A 109 -6.68 12.41 2.23
CA THR A 109 -5.95 12.47 0.95
C THR A 109 -4.98 13.65 0.94
N ARG A 110 -5.43 14.84 1.33
CA ARG A 110 -4.56 16.03 1.44
C ARG A 110 -3.36 15.79 2.36
N ALA A 111 -3.59 15.23 3.54
CA ALA A 111 -2.54 14.90 4.51
C ALA A 111 -1.47 13.98 3.89
N ILE A 112 -1.89 12.97 3.11
CA ILE A 112 -1.01 12.02 2.41
C ILE A 112 -0.10 12.73 1.40
N PHE A 113 -0.66 13.66 0.63
CA PHE A 113 0.08 14.35 -0.43
C PHE A 113 0.75 15.67 0.00
N THR A 114 0.62 16.08 1.26
CA THR A 114 1.27 17.28 1.78
C THR A 114 2.61 16.97 2.43
N LYS A 115 3.63 17.76 2.08
CA LYS A 115 4.94 17.81 2.71
C LYS A 115 5.01 18.99 3.69
N GLY A 116 5.59 18.75 4.86
CA GLY A 116 5.92 19.78 5.84
C GLY A 116 6.14 19.19 7.24
N ASP A 117 6.20 20.07 8.24
CA ASP A 117 6.64 19.68 9.59
C ASP A 117 5.50 19.24 10.52
N ALA A 118 4.24 19.48 10.13
CA ALA A 118 3.11 19.03 10.92
C ALA A 118 3.02 17.49 10.92
N GLN A 119 2.59 16.91 12.04
CA GLN A 119 2.46 15.45 12.20
C GLN A 119 1.52 14.79 11.19
N TRP A 120 0.56 15.54 10.62
CA TRP A 120 -0.37 15.09 9.59
C TRP A 120 0.08 15.41 8.16
N HIS A 121 1.31 15.92 7.96
CA HIS A 121 1.92 16.02 6.62
C HIS A 121 2.72 14.74 6.37
N LEU A 122 2.21 13.90 5.48
CA LEU A 122 2.61 12.50 5.38
C LEU A 122 3.41 12.18 4.12
N TRP A 123 3.65 13.15 3.25
CA TRP A 123 4.45 12.93 2.05
C TRP A 123 5.84 12.37 2.42
N ARG A 124 6.19 11.21 1.85
CA ARG A 124 7.42 10.43 2.11
C ARG A 124 7.66 10.01 3.56
N LYS A 125 6.65 10.09 4.44
CA LYS A 125 6.74 9.44 5.76
C LYS A 125 6.66 7.92 5.56
N PRO A 126 7.45 7.11 6.28
CA PRO A 126 7.50 5.66 6.10
C PRO A 126 6.25 4.92 6.63
N THR A 127 5.12 5.62 6.76
CA THR A 127 3.96 5.21 7.56
C THR A 127 2.69 5.04 6.72
N VAL A 128 2.77 5.30 5.41
CA VAL A 128 1.63 5.24 4.48
C VAL A 128 2.02 4.47 3.23
N LEU A 129 1.21 3.46 2.89
CA LEU A 129 1.20 2.80 1.59
C LEU A 129 -0.14 3.08 0.92
N LEU A 130 -0.13 3.58 -0.31
CA LEU A 130 -1.33 3.66 -1.13
C LEU A 130 -1.51 2.35 -1.91
N VAL A 131 -2.73 1.87 -2.02
CA VAL A 131 -3.08 0.66 -2.76
C VAL A 131 -4.29 0.94 -3.63
N GLN A 132 -4.23 0.60 -4.90
CA GLN A 132 -5.38 0.67 -5.79
C GLN A 132 -5.89 -0.73 -6.13
N SER A 133 -7.21 -0.92 -6.04
CA SER A 133 -7.89 -2.16 -6.40
C SER A 133 -9.34 -1.89 -6.80
N ASP A 134 -9.87 -2.77 -7.64
CA ASP A 134 -11.30 -2.94 -7.91
C ASP A 134 -12.07 -3.64 -6.77
N ALA A 135 -11.37 -4.35 -5.88
CA ALA A 135 -11.96 -5.07 -4.77
C ALA A 135 -12.46 -4.12 -3.66
N PRO A 136 -13.59 -4.44 -3.00
CA PRO A 136 -14.13 -3.64 -1.89
C PRO A 136 -13.30 -3.77 -0.61
N LEU A 137 -13.50 -2.85 0.33
CA LEU A 137 -12.71 -2.70 1.55
C LEU A 137 -12.64 -3.98 2.40
N ASP A 138 -13.72 -4.75 2.50
CA ASP A 138 -13.75 -6.01 3.27
C ASP A 138 -12.79 -7.06 2.69
N LYS A 139 -12.69 -7.14 1.36
CA LYS A 139 -11.76 -8.03 0.64
C LYS A 139 -10.33 -7.56 0.78
N MET A 140 -10.08 -6.26 0.62
CA MET A 140 -8.75 -5.67 0.83
C MET A 140 -8.26 -5.90 2.25
N ARG A 141 -9.13 -5.67 3.25
CA ARG A 141 -8.85 -5.96 4.66
C ARG A 141 -8.53 -7.43 4.89
N ALA A 142 -9.32 -8.35 4.32
CA ALA A 142 -9.12 -9.79 4.46
C ALA A 142 -7.81 -10.25 3.80
N HIS A 143 -7.43 -9.65 2.68
CA HIS A 143 -6.18 -9.90 1.98
C HIS A 143 -4.98 -9.50 2.85
N PHE A 144 -4.89 -8.24 3.23
CA PHE A 144 -3.72 -7.72 3.95
C PHE A 144 -3.51 -8.31 5.34
N ARG A 145 -4.58 -8.75 6.00
CA ARG A 145 -4.51 -9.45 7.29
C ARG A 145 -3.61 -10.68 7.28
N LYS A 146 -3.54 -11.38 6.14
CA LYS A 146 -2.72 -12.58 5.97
C LYS A 146 -1.21 -12.27 6.11
N PHE A 147 -0.82 -11.00 5.93
CA PHE A 147 0.57 -10.57 5.87
C PHE A 147 0.97 -9.68 7.06
N THR A 148 0.15 -9.62 8.12
CA THR A 148 0.48 -8.80 9.31
C THR A 148 1.47 -9.48 10.26
N ARG A 149 1.76 -10.77 10.05
CA ARG A 149 2.68 -11.57 10.86
C ARG A 149 3.57 -12.43 9.96
N ALA A 150 4.83 -12.57 10.35
CA ALA A 150 5.80 -13.46 9.74
C ALA A 150 6.58 -14.22 10.84
N GLN A 151 7.21 -15.34 10.49
CA GLN A 151 8.15 -16.01 11.39
C GLN A 151 9.58 -15.60 11.03
N ASP A 152 10.42 -15.42 12.04
CA ASP A 152 11.86 -15.27 11.85
C ASP A 152 12.54 -16.63 11.59
N GLU A 153 13.86 -16.59 11.40
CA GLU A 153 14.68 -17.79 11.16
C GLU A 153 14.65 -18.80 12.32
N ASN A 154 14.29 -18.36 13.52
CA ASN A 154 14.17 -19.18 14.73
C ASN A 154 12.72 -19.66 14.97
N GLY A 155 11.78 -19.31 14.08
CA GLY A 155 10.36 -19.65 14.19
C GLY A 155 9.54 -18.72 15.10
N ALA A 156 10.13 -17.65 15.63
CA ALA A 156 9.43 -16.67 16.46
C ALA A 156 8.52 -15.80 15.60
N TRP A 157 7.29 -15.56 16.09
CA TRP A 157 6.32 -14.73 15.38
C TRP A 157 6.61 -13.24 15.60
N LEU A 158 6.78 -12.51 14.50
CA LEU A 158 6.98 -11.07 14.46
C LEU A 158 5.85 -10.39 13.70
N PHE A 159 5.59 -9.12 14.02
CA PHE A 159 4.69 -8.28 13.22
C PHE A 159 5.40 -7.85 11.94
N PHE A 160 4.79 -8.15 10.80
CA PHE A 160 5.31 -7.76 9.49
C PHE A 160 4.61 -6.49 9.01
N ARG A 161 5.35 -5.38 9.08
CA ARG A 161 4.89 -4.03 8.70
C ARG A 161 5.13 -3.79 7.22
N PHE A 162 4.37 -4.47 6.37
CA PHE A 162 4.60 -4.48 4.91
C PHE A 162 4.45 -3.11 4.23
N TRP A 163 3.80 -2.16 4.89
CA TRP A 163 3.60 -0.78 4.42
C TRP A 163 4.81 0.13 4.63
N GLU A 164 5.85 -0.34 5.34
CA GLU A 164 7.05 0.44 5.61
C GLU A 164 7.94 0.56 4.37
N LEU A 165 8.52 1.75 4.20
CA LEU A 165 9.32 2.08 3.02
C LEU A 165 10.51 1.12 2.75
N PRO A 166 11.24 0.60 3.76
CA PRO A 166 12.26 -0.43 3.53
C PRO A 166 11.72 -1.71 2.87
N VAL A 167 10.50 -2.15 3.21
CA VAL A 167 9.87 -3.34 2.62
C VAL A 167 9.50 -3.04 1.17
N LEU A 168 8.87 -1.89 0.90
CA LEU A 168 8.48 -1.47 -0.44
C LEU A 168 9.70 -1.33 -1.37
N ARG A 169 10.80 -0.75 -0.85
CA ARG A 169 12.09 -0.68 -1.56
C ARG A 169 12.69 -2.05 -1.82
N ALA A 170 12.56 -3.00 -0.89
CA ALA A 170 13.02 -4.37 -1.10
C ALA A 170 12.20 -5.06 -2.20
N LEU A 171 10.86 -4.96 -2.15
CA LEU A 171 9.94 -5.50 -3.16
C LEU A 171 10.26 -4.96 -4.56
N ARG A 172 10.47 -3.63 -4.67
CA ARG A 172 10.90 -2.98 -5.92
C ARG A 172 12.19 -3.56 -6.50
N LYS A 173 13.17 -3.89 -5.65
CA LYS A 173 14.50 -4.39 -6.06
C LYS A 173 14.52 -5.89 -6.34
N SER A 174 13.71 -6.69 -5.64
CA SER A 174 13.74 -8.14 -5.73
C SER A 174 12.99 -8.70 -6.94
N GLY A 175 12.03 -7.94 -7.49
CA GLY A 175 11.03 -8.49 -8.42
C GLY A 175 10.07 -9.45 -7.71
N LEU A 176 9.15 -10.07 -8.47
CA LEU A 176 8.16 -11.05 -7.96
C LEU A 176 8.73 -12.47 -7.74
N ARG A 177 10.06 -12.64 -7.68
CA ARG A 177 10.68 -13.97 -7.46
C ARG A 177 10.36 -14.55 -6.08
N ASP A 178 9.99 -13.70 -5.14
CA ASP A 178 9.54 -14.09 -3.80
C ASP A 178 8.02 -14.34 -3.81
N THR A 179 7.63 -15.58 -3.54
CA THR A 179 6.21 -15.99 -3.52
C THR A 179 5.39 -15.29 -2.43
N VAL A 180 6.00 -14.77 -1.36
CA VAL A 180 5.33 -13.98 -0.33
C VAL A 180 5.03 -12.58 -0.85
N TYR A 181 5.98 -11.93 -1.53
CA TYR A 181 5.74 -10.61 -2.12
C TYR A 181 4.74 -10.65 -3.27
N ALA A 182 4.75 -11.70 -4.10
CA ALA A 182 3.72 -11.91 -5.11
C ALA A 182 2.32 -12.02 -4.50
N LYS A 183 2.18 -12.85 -3.45
CA LYS A 183 0.90 -12.98 -2.72
C LYS A 183 0.49 -11.69 -2.00
N LEU A 184 1.44 -10.94 -1.45
CA LEU A 184 1.18 -9.66 -0.78
C LEU A 184 0.64 -8.64 -1.78
N LEU A 185 1.32 -8.48 -2.93
CA LEU A 185 0.93 -7.56 -3.98
C LEU A 185 -0.43 -7.95 -4.57
N GLY A 186 -0.62 -9.24 -4.87
CA GLY A 186 -1.82 -9.73 -5.54
C GLY A 186 -2.07 -8.97 -6.84
N PRO A 187 -3.35 -8.80 -7.26
CA PRO A 187 -3.70 -8.03 -8.45
C PRO A 187 -3.72 -6.51 -8.18
N HIS A 188 -3.13 -6.05 -7.07
CA HIS A 188 -3.25 -4.67 -6.62
C HIS A 188 -2.06 -3.83 -7.07
N ARG A 189 -2.29 -2.53 -7.25
CA ARG A 189 -1.23 -1.56 -7.53
C ARG A 189 -0.80 -0.89 -6.24
N PHE A 190 0.47 -0.97 -5.91
CA PHE A 190 1.05 -0.33 -4.73
C PHE A 190 1.71 0.98 -5.14
N LEU A 191 1.28 2.08 -4.53
CA LEU A 191 1.73 3.43 -4.80
C LEU A 191 2.41 3.95 -3.54
N TYR A 192 3.63 4.47 -3.65
CA TYR A 192 4.31 5.08 -2.52
C TYR A 192 5.33 6.15 -2.95
N PRO A 193 5.41 7.26 -2.20
CA PRO A 193 6.37 8.31 -2.52
C PRO A 193 7.78 7.92 -2.04
N ASP A 194 8.78 8.09 -2.90
CA ASP A 194 10.18 7.87 -2.57
C ASP A 194 11.09 8.67 -3.52
N LEU A 195 12.40 8.60 -3.31
CA LEU A 195 13.36 9.12 -4.27
C LEU A 195 13.35 8.31 -5.57
N GLY A 196 13.36 9.02 -6.69
CA GLY A 196 13.57 8.52 -8.03
C GLY A 196 15.03 8.18 -8.33
N PRO A 197 15.33 7.71 -9.55
CA PRO A 197 16.68 7.36 -9.98
C PRO A 197 17.68 8.52 -9.85
N ASP A 198 17.23 9.75 -10.13
CA ASP A 198 18.08 10.96 -10.14
C ASP A 198 18.09 11.68 -8.77
N GLY A 199 17.44 11.12 -7.75
CA GLY A 199 17.37 11.70 -6.41
C GLY A 199 16.22 12.69 -6.19
N ASP A 200 15.40 12.96 -7.21
CA ASP A 200 14.18 13.74 -7.07
C ASP A 200 13.09 12.99 -6.29
N GLU A 201 12.21 13.71 -5.60
CA GLU A 201 11.02 13.10 -5.00
C GLU A 201 9.99 12.78 -6.08
N GLY A 202 9.43 11.58 -6.03
CA GLY A 202 8.38 11.18 -6.95
C GLY A 202 7.52 10.06 -6.39
N LEU A 203 6.70 9.48 -7.27
CA LEU A 203 5.80 8.39 -6.92
C LEU A 203 6.24 7.11 -7.65
N TRP A 204 6.37 6.01 -6.90
CA TRP A 204 6.58 4.69 -7.45
C TRP A 204 5.26 3.92 -7.51
N VAL A 205 5.06 3.17 -8.59
CA VAL A 205 3.94 2.26 -8.79
C VAL A 205 4.50 0.85 -8.99
N LEU A 206 4.05 -0.11 -8.18
CA LEU A 206 4.38 -1.53 -8.31
C LEU A 206 3.09 -2.30 -8.59
N HIS A 207 3.09 -3.20 -9.57
CA HIS A 207 1.95 -4.09 -9.82
C HIS A 207 2.40 -5.40 -10.45
N ALA A 208 1.68 -6.49 -10.15
CA ALA A 208 1.87 -7.75 -10.83
C ALA A 208 1.25 -7.65 -12.24
N GLN A 209 1.98 -8.11 -13.25
CA GLN A 209 1.44 -8.35 -14.58
C GLN A 209 1.34 -9.86 -14.81
N GLU A 210 0.20 -10.32 -15.30
CA GLU A 210 0.10 -11.65 -15.90
C GLU A 210 0.86 -11.63 -17.23
N ASP A 211 1.74 -12.60 -17.44
CA ASP A 211 2.31 -12.83 -18.78
C ASP A 211 1.16 -13.20 -19.73
N GLY A 212 0.99 -12.40 -20.78
CA GLY A 212 -0.05 -12.58 -21.81
C GLY A 212 0.19 -13.77 -22.74
#